data_AF-A0A7K4DDY6-F1
#
_entry.id   AF-A0A7K4DDY6-F1
#
_cell.length_a   1.000
_cell.length_b   1.000
_cell.length_c   1.000
_cell.angle_alpha   90.00
_cell.angle_beta   90.00
_cell.angle_gamma   90.00
#
_symmetry.space_group_name_H-M   'P 1'
#
loop_
_entity.id
_entity.type
_entity.pdbx_description
1 polymer ?
#
loop_
_entity_poly.entity_id
_entity_poly.type
_entity_poly.pdbx_seq_one_letter_code
_entity_poly.pdbx_strand_id
1 'polypeptide(L)'
;MEAVMIRYGEIFLKSEPVKRRFISMMVKNIGLTLEAEGLSHRIEAPRGRILIFGDEPGRIAEVAARTFGVVGASICTVTTADIPGISAAAEERAERCILPGESFAVRARRSGVKGFSSQELAAAVGSAILNRIPEATVDLTTPDCEIFVEAREFGGLVYDEVIRGPGGLPYGTQGEVMGLLSAGIDSPVASWLMMRRGCLMVHVHMRGGRFGGADMEGTVLRHHARLSAWISAHPLDLLVVDMEPFFEAITALEEPRYRCILCKRFMLRVAGILARERGAHALVNGDNLGQVASQTLANLAVVAPAASIPVLRPLIGFDKEEIVERARAIGTFEAQPGDIGCAIAPRHPSVAAPATTIAQIEEKIGVDDLAVRAAGTVRRYRAKNGVIEGEAQTPGFGVSPPGRSHRG
;
A
#
# COMPACT_ATOMS: atom_id res chain seq x y z
N MET A 1 13.48 2.95 30.15
CA MET A 1 12.81 1.78 29.53
C MET A 1 12.85 1.99 28.03
N GLU A 2 13.22 0.98 27.26
CA GLU A 2 13.23 1.08 25.79
C GLU A 2 11.84 0.76 25.20
N ALA A 3 11.51 1.43 24.11
CA ALA A 3 10.30 1.22 23.34
C ALA A 3 10.56 1.51 21.86
N VAL A 4 9.69 1.01 20.99
CA VAL A 4 9.65 1.42 19.58
C VAL A 4 8.57 2.49 19.42
N MET A 5 8.98 3.70 19.07
CA MET A 5 8.08 4.79 18.75
C MET A 5 7.74 4.80 17.26
N ILE A 6 6.45 4.80 16.96
CA ILE A 6 5.88 4.93 15.62
C ILE A 6 5.40 6.36 15.38
N ARG A 7 5.78 6.91 14.23
CA ARG A 7 5.30 8.19 13.70
C ARG A 7 4.35 7.94 12.54
N TYR A 8 3.28 8.73 12.50
CA TYR A 8 2.29 8.73 11.43
C TYR A 8 2.03 10.14 10.92
N GLY A 9 1.74 10.26 9.63
CA GLY A 9 1.61 11.52 8.92
C GLY A 9 0.17 12.01 8.88
N GLU A 10 -0.50 11.86 7.75
CA GLU A 10 -1.78 12.49 7.35
C GLU A 10 -2.98 12.35 8.34
N ILE A 11 -2.85 11.53 9.38
CA ILE A 11 -3.87 11.33 10.41
C ILE A 11 -4.13 12.61 11.23
N PHE A 12 -3.15 13.50 11.38
CA PHE A 12 -3.34 14.76 12.11
C PHE A 12 -4.33 15.72 11.44
N LEU A 13 -4.58 15.56 10.14
CA LEU A 13 -5.52 16.38 9.35
C LEU A 13 -6.99 16.00 9.61
N LYS A 14 -7.26 14.95 10.38
CA LYS A 14 -8.61 14.40 10.58
C LYS A 14 -9.26 14.94 11.86
N SER A 15 -10.59 15.00 11.86
CA SER A 15 -11.37 15.27 13.08
C SER A 15 -11.07 14.22 14.16
N GLU A 16 -11.24 14.59 15.43
CA GLU A 16 -10.84 13.73 16.55
C GLU A 16 -11.51 12.33 16.55
N PRO A 17 -12.80 12.16 16.18
CA PRO A 17 -13.39 10.84 16.03
C PRO A 17 -12.73 10.00 14.93
N VAL A 18 -12.43 10.61 13.78
CA VAL A 18 -11.79 9.93 12.65
C VAL A 18 -10.34 9.57 12.99
N LYS A 19 -9.63 10.48 13.66
CA LYS A 19 -8.27 10.24 14.17
C LYS A 19 -8.21 9.03 15.09
N ARG A 20 -9.10 8.94 16.08
CA ARG A 20 -9.18 7.79 17.00
C ARG A 20 -9.42 6.47 16.24
N ARG A 21 -10.35 6.46 15.28
CA ARG A 21 -10.60 5.29 14.42
C ARG A 21 -9.36 4.88 13.64
N PHE A 22 -8.64 5.84 13.05
CA PHE A 22 -7.45 5.56 12.25
C PHE A 22 -6.29 5.04 13.10
N ILE A 23 -6.06 5.64 14.28
CA ILE A 23 -5.05 5.16 15.23
C ILE A 23 -5.40 3.74 15.70
N SER A 24 -6.67 3.47 16.04
CA SER A 24 -7.11 2.13 16.43
C SER A 24 -6.87 1.10 15.33
N MET A 25 -7.17 1.43 14.07
CA MET A 25 -6.87 0.56 12.93
C MET A 25 -5.36 0.35 12.74
N MET A 26 -4.55 1.41 12.89
CA MET A 26 -3.09 1.32 12.80
C MET A 26 -2.51 0.41 13.88
N VAL A 27 -2.93 0.59 15.14
CA VAL A 27 -2.52 -0.26 16.28
C VAL A 27 -2.87 -1.72 16.00
N LYS A 28 -4.10 -2.00 15.51
CA LYS A 28 -4.52 -3.35 15.13
C LYS A 28 -3.62 -3.94 14.03
N ASN A 29 -3.38 -3.19 12.96
CA ASN A 29 -2.57 -3.67 11.83
C ASN A 29 -1.11 -3.94 12.24
N ILE A 30 -0.53 -3.06 13.06
CA ILE A 30 0.80 -3.25 13.63
C ILE A 30 0.83 -4.51 14.49
N GLY A 31 -0.11 -4.67 15.42
CA GLY A 31 -0.16 -5.83 16.32
C GLY A 31 -0.26 -7.15 15.55
N LEU A 32 -1.17 -7.21 14.57
CA LEU A 32 -1.31 -8.37 13.68
C LEU A 32 -0.02 -8.68 12.88
N THR A 33 0.72 -7.65 12.46
CA THR A 33 1.98 -7.83 11.73
C THR A 33 3.07 -8.37 12.64
N LEU A 34 3.15 -7.87 13.88
CA LEU A 34 4.10 -8.36 14.89
C LEU A 34 3.77 -9.80 15.33
N GLU A 35 2.49 -10.12 15.53
CA GLU A 35 2.02 -11.47 15.84
C GLU A 35 2.38 -12.47 14.74
N ALA A 36 2.23 -12.09 13.47
CA ALA A 36 2.59 -12.94 12.33
C ALA A 36 4.09 -13.29 12.29
N GLU A 37 4.95 -12.45 12.88
CA GLU A 37 6.40 -12.64 13.01
C GLU A 37 6.80 -13.27 14.36
N GLY A 38 5.82 -13.62 15.20
CA GLY A 38 6.04 -14.23 16.51
C GLY A 38 6.58 -13.27 17.58
N LEU A 39 6.43 -11.96 17.41
CA LEU A 39 6.97 -10.94 18.32
C LEU A 39 5.98 -10.61 19.44
N SER A 40 6.36 -10.94 20.68
CA SER A 40 5.63 -10.52 21.89
C SER A 40 5.71 -9.00 22.07
N HIS A 41 4.57 -8.36 22.31
CA HIS A 41 4.53 -6.90 22.39
C HIS A 41 3.35 -6.35 23.20
N ARG A 42 3.51 -5.11 23.68
CA ARG A 42 2.45 -4.27 24.26
C ARG A 42 2.41 -2.93 23.52
N ILE A 43 1.27 -2.56 22.96
CA ILE A 43 1.10 -1.29 22.25
C ILE A 43 0.35 -0.29 23.12
N GLU A 44 0.93 0.89 23.28
CA GLU A 44 0.34 2.06 23.92
C GLU A 44 0.23 3.20 22.89
N ALA A 45 -0.90 3.87 22.81
CA ALA A 45 -1.14 4.93 21.81
C ALA A 45 -1.47 6.27 22.47
N PRO A 46 -0.52 6.90 23.19
CA PRO A 46 -0.73 8.23 23.72
C PRO A 46 -0.93 9.25 22.58
N ARG A 47 -1.43 10.43 22.91
CA ARG A 47 -1.76 11.44 21.90
C ARG A 47 -0.52 11.79 21.05
N GLY A 48 -0.59 11.47 19.76
CA GLY A 48 0.41 11.85 18.76
C GLY A 48 1.52 10.83 18.51
N ARG A 49 1.59 9.73 19.26
CA ARG A 49 2.56 8.64 19.09
C ARG A 49 1.93 7.28 19.34
N ILE A 50 2.49 6.24 18.74
CA ILE A 50 2.26 4.86 19.18
C ILE A 50 3.61 4.35 19.71
N LEU A 51 3.61 3.78 20.89
CA LEU A 51 4.75 3.17 21.56
C LEU A 51 4.52 1.67 21.63
N ILE A 52 5.53 0.89 21.28
CA ILE A 52 5.48 -0.56 21.30
C ILE A 52 6.61 -1.05 22.21
N PHE A 53 6.25 -1.80 23.24
CA PHE A 53 7.18 -2.41 24.18
C PHE A 53 7.27 -3.90 23.89
N GLY A 54 8.47 -4.48 24.00
CA GLY A 54 8.72 -5.90 23.82
C GLY A 54 10.21 -6.20 23.94
N ASP A 55 10.55 -7.49 23.94
CA ASP A 55 11.91 -7.95 24.25
C ASP A 55 12.90 -7.78 23.08
N GLU A 56 12.39 -7.63 21.85
CA GLU A 56 13.19 -7.51 20.62
C GLU A 56 12.93 -6.16 19.90
N PRO A 57 13.30 -4.99 20.48
CA PRO A 57 12.96 -3.68 19.94
C PRO A 57 13.46 -3.44 18.51
N GLY A 58 14.63 -4.00 18.13
CA GLY A 58 15.15 -3.93 16.76
C GLY A 58 14.21 -4.56 15.73
N ARG A 59 13.84 -5.84 15.94
CA ARG A 59 12.91 -6.54 15.05
C ARG A 59 11.51 -5.92 15.07
N ILE A 60 11.03 -5.49 16.24
CA ILE A 60 9.75 -4.77 16.35
C ILE A 60 9.78 -3.51 15.49
N ALA A 61 10.86 -2.73 15.52
CA ALA A 61 10.98 -1.51 14.73
C ALA A 61 10.97 -1.78 13.22
N GLU A 62 11.73 -2.78 12.76
CA GLU A 62 11.78 -3.17 11.35
C GLU A 62 10.43 -3.67 10.83
N VAL A 63 9.75 -4.53 11.60
CA VAL A 63 8.45 -5.12 11.21
C VAL A 63 7.35 -4.07 11.25
N ALA A 64 7.26 -3.28 12.33
CA ALA A 64 6.24 -2.24 12.46
C ALA A 64 6.42 -1.14 11.41
N ALA A 65 7.65 -0.79 11.02
CA ALA A 65 7.93 0.21 9.99
C ALA A 65 7.31 -0.15 8.63
N ARG A 66 7.13 -1.43 8.30
CA ARG A 66 6.56 -1.88 7.02
C ARG A 66 5.03 -1.73 6.93
N THR A 67 4.37 -1.30 8.01
CA THR A 67 2.90 -1.18 8.05
C THR A 67 2.40 0.09 7.38
N PHE A 68 1.35 0.00 6.54
CA PHE A 68 0.72 1.17 5.93
C PHE A 68 0.22 2.19 6.96
N GLY A 69 0.50 3.47 6.71
CA GLY A 69 0.25 4.58 7.62
C GLY A 69 1.44 4.95 8.51
N VAL A 70 2.41 4.05 8.69
CA VAL A 70 3.65 4.33 9.43
C VAL A 70 4.59 5.15 8.55
N VAL A 71 4.95 6.35 9.00
CA VAL A 71 5.94 7.22 8.35
C VAL A 71 7.36 6.86 8.79
N GLY A 72 7.51 6.42 10.03
CA GLY A 72 8.75 5.82 10.48
C GLY A 72 8.69 5.29 11.90
N ALA A 73 9.60 4.37 12.20
CA ALA A 73 9.80 3.76 13.51
C ALA A 73 11.18 4.15 14.07
N SER A 74 11.29 4.27 15.38
CA SER A 74 12.56 4.51 16.08
C SER A 74 12.57 3.75 17.38
N ILE A 75 13.67 3.05 17.66
CA ILE A 75 13.93 2.55 19.02
C ILE A 75 14.27 3.77 19.87
N CYS A 76 13.56 3.97 20.97
CA CYS A 76 13.71 5.14 21.83
C CYS A 76 13.75 4.76 23.30
N THR A 77 14.49 5.56 24.07
CA THR A 77 14.43 5.52 25.53
C THR A 77 13.28 6.40 25.99
N VAL A 78 12.35 5.83 26.75
CA VAL A 78 11.24 6.55 27.41
C VAL A 78 11.71 7.07 28.75
N THR A 79 11.52 8.37 28.98
CA THR A 79 11.96 9.12 30.16
C THR A 79 10.82 9.96 30.75
N THR A 80 11.10 10.64 31.86
CA THR A 80 10.27 11.78 32.27
C THR A 80 10.39 12.93 31.26
N ALA A 81 9.40 13.83 31.26
CA ALA A 81 9.32 14.93 30.30
C ALA A 81 10.17 16.16 30.69
N ASP A 82 10.96 16.07 31.76
CA ASP A 82 11.86 17.13 32.23
C ASP A 82 13.25 17.03 31.60
N ILE A 83 13.97 18.15 31.63
CA ILE A 83 15.33 18.27 31.07
C ILE A 83 16.28 17.24 31.69
N PRO A 84 16.40 17.09 33.02
CA PRO A 84 17.30 16.08 33.62
C PRO A 84 17.06 14.66 33.11
N GLY A 85 15.82 14.19 33.08
CA GLY A 85 15.49 12.85 32.61
C GLY A 85 15.81 12.63 31.14
N ILE A 86 15.54 13.62 30.29
CA ILE A 86 15.85 13.56 28.86
C ILE A 86 17.36 13.62 28.63
N SER A 87 18.09 14.50 29.32
CA SER A 87 19.54 14.64 29.20
C SER A 87 20.26 13.35 29.56
N ALA A 88 19.90 12.70 30.68
CA ALA A 88 20.53 11.45 31.09
C ALA A 88 20.39 10.34 30.03
N ALA A 89 19.22 10.20 29.42
CA ALA A 89 19.02 9.22 28.35
C ALA A 89 19.71 9.62 27.03
N ALA A 90 19.83 10.93 26.76
CA ALA A 90 20.55 11.43 25.59
C ALA A 90 22.06 11.22 25.70
N GLU A 91 22.64 11.37 26.90
CA GLU A 91 24.04 11.02 27.16
C GLU A 91 24.30 9.53 26.88
N GLU A 92 23.48 8.63 27.44
CA GLU A 92 23.62 7.18 27.21
C GLU A 92 23.48 6.80 25.73
N ARG A 93 22.59 7.48 25.00
CA ARG A 93 22.44 7.24 23.55
C ARG A 93 23.61 7.80 22.75
N ALA A 94 24.09 8.99 23.12
CA ALA A 94 25.22 9.64 22.47
C ALA A 94 26.50 8.81 22.56
N GLU A 95 26.77 8.16 23.69
CA GLU A 95 27.92 7.25 23.84
C GLU A 95 27.91 6.08 22.84
N ARG A 96 26.74 5.71 22.33
CA ARG A 96 26.58 4.62 21.36
C ARG A 96 26.68 5.07 19.91
N CYS A 97 26.36 6.34 19.61
CA CYS A 97 26.33 6.85 18.23
C CYS A 97 27.44 7.84 17.88
N ILE A 98 28.06 8.52 18.85
CA ILE A 98 29.06 9.56 18.61
C ILE A 98 30.45 8.97 18.88
N LEU A 99 31.26 8.84 17.84
CA LEU A 99 32.66 8.47 17.97
C LEU A 99 33.52 9.68 18.40
N PRO A 100 34.69 9.44 19.02
CA PRO A 100 35.60 10.54 19.37
C PRO A 100 35.97 11.40 18.15
N GLY A 101 35.77 12.72 18.29
CA GLY A 101 36.03 13.71 17.23
C GLY A 101 34.86 13.96 16.26
N GLU A 102 33.77 13.22 16.35
CA GLU A 102 32.59 13.43 15.50
C GLU A 102 31.76 14.64 15.93
N SER A 103 31.03 15.19 14.95
CA SER A 103 30.07 16.26 15.17
C SER A 103 28.67 15.72 15.44
N PHE A 104 27.87 16.44 16.23
CA PHE A 104 26.49 16.07 16.48
C PHE A 104 25.53 17.27 16.51
N ALA A 105 24.24 16.97 16.34
CA ALA A 105 23.17 17.93 16.57
C ALA A 105 22.08 17.36 17.47
N VAL A 106 21.55 18.19 18.37
CA VAL A 106 20.34 17.87 19.13
C VAL A 106 19.11 18.43 18.41
N ARG A 107 18.19 17.54 18.03
CA ARG A 107 16.93 17.89 17.37
C ARG A 107 15.77 17.76 18.35
N ALA A 108 15.49 18.86 19.05
CA ALA A 108 14.47 18.89 20.10
C ALA A 108 13.07 19.25 19.60
N ARG A 109 12.05 18.59 20.14
CA ARG A 109 10.63 18.93 19.97
C ARG A 109 9.91 18.96 21.31
N ARG A 110 8.97 19.89 21.47
CA ARG A 110 8.11 20.01 22.66
C ARG A 110 6.64 20.06 22.26
N SER A 111 5.79 19.35 22.99
CA SER A 111 4.33 19.42 22.82
C SER A 111 3.60 19.27 24.15
N GLY A 112 2.83 20.28 24.55
CA GLY A 112 2.01 20.25 25.77
C GLY A 112 2.77 20.40 27.11
N VAL A 113 4.11 20.37 27.11
CA VAL A 113 4.94 20.58 28.32
C VAL A 113 5.21 22.07 28.56
N LYS A 114 5.21 22.54 29.81
CA LYS A 114 5.53 23.94 30.19
C LYS A 114 6.89 24.01 30.90
N GLY A 115 7.48 25.20 30.98
CA GLY A 115 8.70 25.46 31.78
C GLY A 115 10.00 25.61 30.98
N PHE A 116 10.01 25.22 29.70
CA PHE A 116 11.13 25.42 28.79
C PHE A 116 10.68 25.39 27.32
N SER A 117 11.51 25.91 26.43
CA SER A 117 11.39 25.90 24.97
C SER A 117 12.15 24.73 24.37
N SER A 118 11.87 24.39 23.09
CA SER A 118 12.65 23.35 22.40
C SER A 118 14.12 23.74 22.26
N GLN A 119 14.42 25.04 22.14
CA GLN A 119 15.81 25.54 22.06
C GLN A 119 16.54 25.35 23.40
N GLU A 120 15.89 25.68 24.52
CA GLU A 120 16.46 25.44 25.86
C GLU A 120 16.67 23.95 26.12
N LEU A 121 15.73 23.10 25.72
CA LEU A 121 15.91 21.64 25.79
C LEU A 121 17.11 21.18 24.95
N ALA A 122 17.22 21.62 23.70
CA ALA A 122 18.33 21.26 22.82
C ALA A 122 19.68 21.72 23.40
N ALA A 123 19.76 22.94 23.91
CA ALA A 123 20.97 23.50 24.51
C ALA A 123 21.39 22.73 25.78
N ALA A 124 20.44 22.43 26.66
CA ALA A 124 20.71 21.69 27.89
C ALA A 124 21.18 20.25 27.61
N VAL A 125 20.53 19.56 26.67
CA VAL A 125 20.93 18.22 26.23
C VAL A 125 22.28 18.25 25.52
N GLY A 126 22.53 19.24 24.64
CA GLY A 126 23.81 19.39 23.95
C GLY A 126 24.97 19.65 24.93
N SER A 127 24.74 20.48 25.94
CA SER A 127 25.73 20.71 27.01
C SER A 127 26.00 19.45 27.83
N ALA A 128 24.98 18.65 28.11
CA ALA A 128 25.11 17.39 28.83
C ALA A 128 25.98 16.39 28.02
N ILE A 129 25.70 16.24 26.72
CA ILE A 129 26.50 15.40 25.81
C ILE A 129 27.95 15.88 25.73
N LEU A 130 28.21 17.18 25.60
CA LEU A 130 29.59 17.72 25.56
C LEU A 130 30.36 17.48 26.86
N ASN A 131 29.70 17.58 28.02
CA ASN A 131 30.33 17.26 29.30
C ASN A 131 30.69 15.78 29.40
N ARG A 132 29.88 14.92 28.77
CA ARG A 132 30.07 13.46 28.78
C ARG A 132 31.09 12.99 27.74
N ILE A 133 31.12 13.62 26.57
CA ILE A 133 32.00 13.31 25.43
C ILE A 133 32.72 14.61 25.01
N PRO A 134 33.79 15.01 25.72
CA PRO A 134 34.46 16.30 25.49
C PRO A 134 35.11 16.46 24.10
N GLU A 135 35.35 15.35 23.40
CA GLU A 135 35.91 15.33 22.05
C GLU A 135 34.86 15.54 20.95
N ALA A 136 33.56 15.48 21.29
CA ALA A 136 32.49 15.73 20.34
C ALA A 136 32.36 17.23 20.04
N THR A 137 31.93 17.57 18.83
CA THR A 137 31.68 18.96 18.43
C THR A 137 30.23 19.16 17.99
N VAL A 138 29.72 20.38 18.03
CA VAL A 138 28.34 20.66 17.59
C VAL A 138 28.34 21.19 16.16
N ASP A 139 27.65 20.52 15.25
CA ASP A 139 27.30 21.03 13.92
C ASP A 139 25.79 20.96 13.72
N LEU A 140 25.12 22.11 13.62
CA LEU A 140 23.67 22.17 13.45
C LEU A 140 23.22 21.97 12.00
N THR A 141 24.15 22.00 11.05
CA THR A 141 23.91 21.98 9.59
C THR A 141 24.08 20.57 9.03
N THR A 142 25.25 19.97 9.24
CA THR A 142 25.65 18.67 8.66
C THR A 142 26.33 17.78 9.71
N PRO A 143 25.64 17.44 10.80
CA PRO A 143 26.21 16.60 11.86
C PRO A 143 26.49 15.17 11.38
N ASP A 144 27.49 14.53 11.99
CA ASP A 144 27.76 13.10 11.81
C ASP A 144 26.71 12.23 12.53
N CYS A 145 26.30 12.60 13.76
CA CYS A 145 25.17 11.98 14.47
C CYS A 145 24.07 13.01 14.82
N GLU A 146 22.80 12.67 14.61
CA GLU A 146 21.66 13.43 15.13
C GLU A 146 21.04 12.73 16.34
N ILE A 147 20.98 13.43 17.48
CA ILE A 147 20.22 12.99 18.65
C ILE A 147 18.89 13.73 18.69
N PHE A 148 17.80 13.01 18.58
CA PHE A 148 16.45 13.56 18.67
C PHE A 148 15.89 13.40 20.07
N VAL A 149 15.28 14.49 20.57
CA VAL A 149 14.62 14.49 21.86
C VAL A 149 13.21 15.06 21.74
N GLU A 150 12.22 14.39 22.33
CA GLU A 150 10.84 14.87 22.37
C GLU A 150 10.35 14.97 23.81
N ALA A 151 9.95 16.16 24.26
CA ALA A 151 9.25 16.37 25.53
C ALA A 151 7.73 16.47 25.29
N ARG A 152 6.96 15.56 25.86
CA ARG A 152 5.51 15.45 25.68
C ARG A 152 4.79 15.29 27.02
N GLU A 153 3.47 15.52 27.04
CA GLU A 153 2.64 15.36 28.25
C GLU A 153 2.72 13.95 28.87
N PHE A 154 2.91 12.92 28.05
CA PHE A 154 3.02 11.54 28.53
C PHE A 154 4.44 11.13 28.97
N GLY A 155 5.47 11.96 28.69
CA GLY A 155 6.87 11.61 28.95
C GLY A 155 7.86 12.20 27.93
N GLY A 156 9.13 11.89 28.15
CA GLY A 156 10.24 12.20 27.24
C GLY A 156 10.59 11.00 26.35
N LEU A 157 11.11 11.27 25.17
CA LEU A 157 11.60 10.26 24.23
C LEU A 157 12.96 10.70 23.67
N VAL A 158 13.92 9.78 23.65
CA VAL A 158 15.27 9.99 23.09
C VAL A 158 15.57 8.90 22.07
N TYR A 159 16.03 9.28 20.88
CA TYR A 159 16.42 8.36 19.80
C TYR A 159 17.36 9.06 18.80
N ASP A 160 18.00 8.30 17.93
CA ASP A 160 19.01 8.73 16.95
C ASP A 160 18.64 8.27 15.53
N GLU A 161 18.07 7.07 15.39
CA GLU A 161 17.73 6.51 14.09
C GLU A 161 16.23 6.57 13.76
N VAL A 162 15.91 6.65 12.46
CA VAL A 162 14.54 6.57 11.95
C VAL A 162 14.46 5.58 10.79
N ILE A 163 13.84 4.43 11.04
CA ILE A 163 13.48 3.46 10.01
C ILE A 163 12.27 4.02 9.26
N ARG A 164 12.42 4.29 7.97
CA ARG A 164 11.35 4.87 7.14
C ARG A 164 10.28 3.82 6.86
N GLY A 165 9.02 4.22 7.02
CA GLY A 165 7.87 3.41 6.64
C GLY A 165 7.23 3.88 5.34
N PRO A 166 6.22 3.15 4.84
CA PRO A 166 5.56 3.47 3.57
C PRO A 166 4.73 4.76 3.62
N GLY A 167 4.38 5.25 4.82
CA GLY A 167 3.45 6.34 5.02
C GLY A 167 2.05 6.00 4.53
N GLY A 168 1.29 7.01 4.10
CA GLY A 168 -0.10 6.82 3.66
C GLY A 168 -1.09 6.71 4.81
N LEU A 169 -2.15 5.93 4.63
CA LEU A 169 -3.23 5.73 5.59
C LEU A 169 -3.25 4.28 6.08
N PRO A 170 -3.77 4.00 7.29
CA PRO A 170 -3.93 2.63 7.77
C PRO A 170 -4.80 1.82 6.81
N TYR A 171 -4.32 0.63 6.44
CA TYR A 171 -5.06 -0.34 5.64
C TYR A 171 -6.44 -0.62 6.27
N GLY A 172 -7.51 -0.56 5.47
CA GLY A 172 -8.90 -0.75 5.94
C GLY A 172 -9.66 0.52 6.31
N THR A 173 -9.09 1.71 6.11
CA THR A 173 -9.76 2.98 6.44
C THR A 173 -10.59 3.59 5.30
N GLN A 174 -10.40 3.18 4.05
CA GLN A 174 -11.05 3.78 2.87
C GLN A 174 -12.05 2.85 2.13
N GLY A 175 -12.47 1.75 2.74
CA GLY A 175 -13.37 0.78 2.10
C GLY A 175 -12.65 -0.14 1.11
N GLU A 176 -13.41 -0.99 0.42
CA GLU A 176 -12.87 -2.02 -0.49
C GLU A 176 -12.88 -1.57 -1.95
N VAL A 177 -11.83 -1.91 -2.69
CA VAL A 177 -11.67 -1.68 -4.13
C VAL A 177 -11.27 -2.98 -4.83
N MET A 178 -11.63 -3.10 -6.12
CA MET A 178 -11.28 -4.25 -6.95
C MET A 178 -10.18 -3.89 -7.96
N GLY A 179 -8.98 -4.44 -7.80
CA GLY A 179 -7.84 -4.18 -8.68
C GLY A 179 -7.72 -5.20 -9.81
N LEU A 180 -7.64 -4.72 -11.05
CA LEU A 180 -7.30 -5.58 -12.19
C LEU A 180 -5.80 -5.90 -12.11
N LEU A 181 -5.48 -7.15 -11.78
CA LEU A 181 -4.12 -7.63 -11.63
C LEU A 181 -3.70 -8.41 -12.89
N SER A 182 -2.57 -8.03 -13.47
CA SER A 182 -1.94 -8.65 -14.63
C SER A 182 -0.53 -9.12 -14.31
N ALA A 183 0.08 -9.88 -15.23
CA ALA A 183 1.48 -10.29 -15.14
C ALA A 183 2.49 -9.16 -15.46
N GLY A 184 2.00 -7.95 -15.76
CA GLY A 184 2.84 -6.79 -16.02
C GLY A 184 3.22 -6.04 -14.75
N ILE A 185 4.25 -5.21 -14.85
CA ILE A 185 4.85 -4.45 -13.73
C ILE A 185 3.85 -3.46 -13.10
N ASP A 186 2.97 -2.86 -13.90
CA ASP A 186 2.24 -1.66 -13.50
C ASP A 186 1.08 -1.98 -12.54
N SER A 187 0.31 -3.04 -12.81
CA SER A 187 -0.87 -3.40 -12.01
C SER A 187 -0.59 -3.75 -10.53
N PRO A 188 0.50 -4.47 -10.15
CA PRO A 188 0.81 -4.65 -8.73
C PRO A 188 1.23 -3.34 -8.05
N VAL A 189 1.93 -2.44 -8.74
CA VAL A 189 2.28 -1.12 -8.18
C VAL A 189 1.03 -0.28 -7.96
N ALA A 190 0.09 -0.25 -8.91
CA ALA A 190 -1.18 0.43 -8.75
C ALA A 190 -1.98 -0.10 -7.56
N SER A 191 -1.99 -1.43 -7.39
CA SER A 191 -2.64 -2.08 -6.25
C SER A 191 -2.00 -1.67 -4.93
N TRP A 192 -0.68 -1.72 -4.82
CA TRP A 192 0.07 -1.29 -3.63
C TRP A 192 -0.18 0.18 -3.27
N LEU A 193 -0.23 1.07 -4.27
CA LEU A 193 -0.53 2.49 -4.04
C LEU A 193 -1.92 2.69 -3.43
N MET A 194 -2.91 1.90 -3.84
CA MET A 194 -4.25 1.95 -3.25
C MET A 194 -4.31 1.33 -1.85
N MET A 195 -3.57 0.25 -1.60
CA MET A 195 -3.41 -0.30 -0.25
C MET A 195 -2.77 0.73 0.70
N ARG A 196 -1.75 1.46 0.22
CA ARG A 196 -1.12 2.59 0.94
C ARG A 196 -2.08 3.74 1.20
N ARG A 197 -3.11 3.93 0.36
CA ARG A 197 -4.20 4.88 0.64
C ARG A 197 -5.25 4.34 1.59
N GLY A 198 -5.07 3.16 2.18
CA GLY A 198 -5.97 2.59 3.18
C GLY A 198 -7.15 1.82 2.60
N CYS A 199 -7.16 1.54 1.30
CA CYS A 199 -8.19 0.73 0.66
C CYS A 199 -7.97 -0.76 0.94
N LEU A 200 -9.02 -1.48 1.35
CA LEU A 200 -9.04 -2.94 1.26
C LEU A 200 -9.01 -3.33 -0.22
N MET A 201 -8.35 -4.45 -0.54
CA MET A 201 -8.13 -4.86 -1.91
C MET A 201 -8.68 -6.26 -2.15
N VAL A 202 -9.38 -6.43 -3.26
CA VAL A 202 -9.60 -7.72 -3.92
C VAL A 202 -9.04 -7.62 -5.33
N HIS A 203 -8.30 -8.62 -5.77
CA HIS A 203 -7.80 -8.63 -7.14
C HIS A 203 -8.74 -9.40 -8.06
N VAL A 204 -8.81 -8.98 -9.31
CA VAL A 204 -9.38 -9.75 -10.41
C VAL A 204 -8.33 -9.90 -11.50
N HIS A 205 -8.08 -11.13 -11.92
CA HIS A 205 -7.26 -11.46 -13.08
C HIS A 205 -8.14 -12.05 -14.18
N MET A 206 -7.91 -11.58 -15.39
CA MET A 206 -8.67 -12.00 -16.56
C MET A 206 -7.82 -12.97 -17.36
N ARG A 207 -8.13 -14.26 -17.22
CA ARG A 207 -7.36 -15.34 -17.83
C ARG A 207 -7.71 -15.44 -19.31
N GLY A 208 -6.68 -15.33 -20.15
CA GLY A 208 -6.83 -15.45 -21.60
C GLY A 208 -6.89 -16.88 -22.15
N GLY A 209 -6.71 -17.90 -21.30
CA GLY A 209 -6.65 -19.30 -21.72
C GLY A 209 -5.57 -19.51 -22.78
N ARG A 210 -5.91 -20.18 -23.88
CA ARG A 210 -4.96 -20.43 -24.99
C ARG A 210 -4.38 -19.20 -25.68
N PHE A 211 -4.92 -18.01 -25.41
CA PHE A 211 -4.47 -16.75 -25.99
C PHE A 211 -3.47 -15.98 -25.11
N GLY A 212 -3.28 -16.41 -23.86
CA GLY A 212 -2.27 -15.87 -22.95
C GLY A 212 -1.00 -16.71 -22.96
N GLY A 213 0.14 -16.09 -22.71
CA GLY A 213 1.40 -16.78 -22.52
C GLY A 213 1.38 -17.75 -21.33
N ALA A 214 2.19 -18.80 -21.40
CA ALA A 214 2.17 -19.92 -20.46
C ALA A 214 2.48 -19.52 -19.00
N ASP A 215 3.26 -18.45 -18.79
CA ASP A 215 3.70 -18.01 -17.46
C ASP A 215 2.75 -16.98 -16.83
N MET A 216 1.72 -16.52 -17.54
CA MET A 216 0.87 -15.40 -17.14
C MET A 216 0.17 -15.61 -15.78
N GLU A 217 -0.53 -16.73 -15.59
CA GLU A 217 -1.26 -17.01 -14.35
C GLU A 217 -0.28 -17.19 -13.17
N GLY A 218 0.87 -17.86 -13.41
CA GLY A 218 1.92 -18.03 -12.41
C GLY A 218 2.51 -16.70 -11.95
N THR A 219 2.81 -15.79 -12.87
CA THR A 219 3.32 -14.43 -12.57
C THR A 219 2.30 -13.61 -11.78
N VAL A 220 1.02 -13.68 -12.15
CA VAL A 220 -0.08 -13.02 -11.41
C VAL A 220 -0.18 -13.54 -9.98
N LEU A 221 -0.12 -14.85 -9.78
CA LEU A 221 -0.15 -15.46 -8.45
C LEU A 221 1.04 -15.01 -7.59
N ARG A 222 2.25 -14.90 -8.18
CA ARG A 222 3.42 -14.37 -7.47
C ARG A 222 3.24 -12.90 -7.08
N HIS A 223 2.75 -12.05 -7.98
CA HIS A 223 2.43 -10.65 -7.67
C HIS A 223 1.40 -10.55 -6.54
N HIS A 224 0.33 -11.35 -6.61
CA HIS A 224 -0.71 -11.40 -5.60
C HIS A 224 -0.16 -11.83 -4.22
N ALA A 225 0.67 -12.87 -4.20
CA ALA A 225 1.33 -13.35 -2.99
C ALA A 225 2.23 -12.26 -2.39
N ARG A 226 3.11 -11.64 -3.19
CA ARG A 226 4.00 -10.54 -2.76
C ARG A 226 3.22 -9.36 -2.18
N LEU A 227 2.09 -8.99 -2.80
CA LEU A 227 1.22 -7.93 -2.28
C LEU A 227 0.58 -8.30 -0.93
N SER A 228 0.24 -9.57 -0.70
CA SER A 228 -0.30 -10.01 0.60
C SER A 228 0.68 -9.87 1.77
N ALA A 229 2.00 -9.86 1.49
CA ALA A 229 3.02 -9.64 2.51
C ALA A 229 3.04 -8.18 3.05
N TRP A 230 2.42 -7.23 2.34
CA TRP A 230 2.31 -5.83 2.77
C TRP A 230 1.12 -5.56 3.71
N ILE A 231 0.23 -6.54 3.86
CA ILE A 231 -0.98 -6.45 4.68
C ILE A 231 -1.08 -7.64 5.63
N SER A 232 0.02 -7.93 6.32
CA SER A 232 0.18 -9.12 7.16
C SER A 232 -1.05 -9.42 8.03
N ALA A 233 -1.35 -10.71 8.14
CA ALA A 233 -2.54 -11.29 8.75
C ALA A 233 -3.90 -10.99 8.08
N HIS A 234 -3.97 -10.11 7.07
CA HIS A 234 -5.19 -9.92 6.28
C HIS A 234 -5.18 -10.86 5.07
N PRO A 235 -6.24 -11.67 4.87
CA PRO A 235 -6.36 -12.46 3.65
C PRO A 235 -6.58 -11.54 2.45
N LEU A 236 -5.85 -11.78 1.38
CA LEU A 236 -6.03 -11.12 0.09
C LEU A 236 -6.68 -12.10 -0.87
N ASP A 237 -7.83 -11.75 -1.43
CA ASP A 237 -8.50 -12.58 -2.42
C ASP A 237 -8.06 -12.20 -3.85
N LEU A 238 -7.91 -13.20 -4.71
CA LEU A 238 -7.75 -13.06 -6.16
C LEU A 238 -8.86 -13.86 -6.85
N LEU A 239 -9.62 -13.20 -7.70
CA LEU A 239 -10.62 -13.79 -8.57
C LEU A 239 -10.01 -13.99 -9.96
N VAL A 240 -9.96 -15.22 -10.45
CA VAL A 240 -9.52 -15.54 -11.81
C VAL A 240 -10.75 -15.83 -12.65
N VAL A 241 -10.95 -15.02 -13.68
CA VAL A 241 -12.12 -15.06 -14.57
C VAL A 241 -11.68 -15.54 -15.94
N ASP A 242 -12.42 -16.47 -16.53
CA ASP A 242 -12.16 -16.94 -17.88
C ASP A 242 -12.66 -15.94 -18.93
N MET A 243 -11.75 -15.49 -19.79
CA MET A 243 -12.02 -14.58 -20.90
C MET A 243 -11.91 -15.28 -22.27
N GLU A 244 -11.57 -16.57 -22.31
CA GLU A 244 -11.33 -17.29 -23.58
C GLU A 244 -12.50 -17.16 -24.59
N PRO A 245 -13.79 -17.30 -24.19
CA PRO A 245 -14.92 -17.12 -25.12
C PRO A 245 -15.02 -15.70 -25.72
N PHE A 246 -14.69 -14.66 -24.94
CA PHE A 246 -14.66 -13.29 -25.46
C PHE A 246 -13.51 -13.10 -26.46
N PHE A 247 -12.36 -13.72 -26.17
CA PHE A 247 -11.20 -13.72 -27.04
C PHE A 247 -11.43 -14.42 -28.37
N GLU A 248 -12.18 -15.51 -28.40
CA GLU A 248 -12.67 -16.12 -29.64
C GLU A 248 -13.52 -15.14 -30.46
N ALA A 249 -14.48 -14.46 -29.81
CA ALA A 249 -15.36 -13.49 -30.46
C ALA A 249 -14.58 -12.32 -31.09
N ILE A 250 -13.61 -11.73 -30.38
CA ILE A 250 -12.85 -10.58 -30.91
C ILE A 250 -11.77 -10.98 -31.92
N THR A 251 -11.38 -12.25 -31.97
CA THR A 251 -10.43 -12.74 -32.97
C THR A 251 -11.08 -12.84 -34.36
N ALA A 252 -12.39 -13.11 -34.41
CA ALA A 252 -13.18 -13.15 -35.64
C ALA A 252 -13.50 -11.76 -36.23
N LEU A 253 -13.05 -10.66 -35.62
CA LEU A 253 -13.30 -9.30 -36.09
C LEU A 253 -12.50 -8.97 -37.36
N GLU A 254 -13.16 -8.27 -38.28
CA GLU A 254 -12.57 -7.72 -39.50
C GLU A 254 -11.53 -6.62 -39.21
N GLU A 255 -11.65 -5.93 -38.08
CA GLU A 255 -10.77 -4.82 -37.69
C GLU A 255 -9.93 -5.14 -36.42
N PRO A 256 -8.81 -5.89 -36.55
CA PRO A 256 -7.96 -6.26 -35.43
C PRO A 256 -7.44 -5.08 -34.58
N ARG A 257 -7.30 -3.89 -35.18
CA ARG A 257 -6.78 -2.67 -34.53
C ARG A 257 -7.55 -2.25 -33.28
N TYR A 258 -8.81 -2.69 -33.12
CA TYR A 258 -9.66 -2.36 -31.98
C TYR A 258 -9.63 -3.37 -30.83
N ARG A 259 -8.99 -4.54 -31.02
CA ARG A 259 -8.99 -5.65 -30.04
C ARG A 259 -8.57 -5.23 -28.63
N CYS A 260 -7.52 -4.41 -28.49
CA CYS A 260 -7.07 -3.96 -27.17
C CYS A 260 -8.08 -3.03 -26.47
N ILE A 261 -8.78 -2.17 -27.22
CA ILE A 261 -9.81 -1.27 -26.67
C ILE A 261 -11.02 -2.08 -26.21
N LEU A 262 -11.48 -3.02 -27.06
CA LEU A 262 -12.57 -3.94 -26.74
C LEU A 262 -12.23 -4.80 -25.51
N CYS A 263 -11.02 -5.36 -25.46
CA CYS A 263 -10.53 -6.12 -24.33
C CYS A 263 -10.58 -5.31 -23.03
N LYS A 264 -10.06 -4.09 -23.01
CA LYS A 264 -10.13 -3.23 -21.82
C LYS A 264 -11.56 -2.92 -21.39
N ARG A 265 -12.45 -2.63 -22.34
CA ARG A 265 -13.87 -2.38 -22.04
C ARG A 265 -14.55 -3.63 -21.48
N PHE A 266 -14.28 -4.81 -22.04
CA PHE A 266 -14.79 -6.08 -21.51
C PHE A 266 -14.28 -6.38 -20.09
N MET A 267 -12.97 -6.19 -19.85
CA MET A 267 -12.37 -6.31 -18.52
C MET A 267 -13.06 -5.42 -17.49
N LEU A 268 -13.31 -4.15 -17.81
CA LEU A 268 -13.99 -3.22 -16.91
C LEU A 268 -15.47 -3.59 -16.68
N ARG A 269 -16.17 -4.13 -17.68
CA ARG A 269 -17.54 -4.64 -17.49
C ARG A 269 -17.59 -5.80 -16.52
N VAL A 270 -16.78 -6.83 -16.76
CA VAL A 270 -16.71 -8.03 -15.91
C VAL A 270 -16.31 -7.64 -14.48
N ALA A 271 -15.25 -6.83 -14.33
CA ALA A 271 -14.83 -6.34 -13.03
C ALA A 271 -15.93 -5.48 -12.36
N GLY A 272 -16.68 -4.69 -13.11
CA GLY A 272 -17.80 -3.89 -12.59
C GLY A 272 -19.01 -4.71 -12.12
N ILE A 273 -19.26 -5.87 -12.73
CA ILE A 273 -20.24 -6.86 -12.24
C ILE A 273 -19.76 -7.42 -10.90
N LEU A 274 -18.56 -7.99 -10.87
CA LEU A 274 -17.98 -8.63 -9.67
C LEU A 274 -17.80 -7.64 -8.51
N ALA A 275 -17.40 -6.39 -8.80
CA ALA A 275 -17.23 -5.36 -7.79
C ALA A 275 -18.56 -4.97 -7.14
N ARG A 276 -19.67 -4.92 -7.89
CA ARG A 276 -21.01 -4.65 -7.33
C ARG A 276 -21.48 -5.79 -6.45
N GLU A 277 -21.29 -7.04 -6.86
CA GLU A 277 -21.63 -8.22 -6.07
C GLU A 277 -20.86 -8.27 -4.75
N ARG A 278 -19.58 -7.88 -4.80
CA ARG A 278 -18.70 -7.82 -3.63
C ARG A 278 -18.95 -6.61 -2.72
N GLY A 279 -19.55 -5.53 -3.25
CA GLY A 279 -19.72 -4.26 -2.55
C GLY A 279 -18.48 -3.35 -2.59
N ALA A 280 -17.58 -3.55 -3.56
CA ALA A 280 -16.41 -2.70 -3.76
C ALA A 280 -16.82 -1.34 -4.37
N HIS A 281 -16.22 -0.26 -3.87
CA HIS A 281 -16.60 1.11 -4.23
C HIS A 281 -15.97 1.61 -5.54
N ALA A 282 -14.87 0.99 -5.98
CA ALA A 282 -14.17 1.38 -7.20
C ALA A 282 -13.36 0.22 -7.79
N LEU A 283 -13.07 0.34 -9.09
CA LEU A 283 -12.06 -0.47 -9.77
C LEU A 283 -10.69 0.23 -9.70
N VAL A 284 -9.62 -0.54 -9.71
CA VAL A 284 -8.24 -0.03 -9.80
C VAL A 284 -7.58 -0.59 -11.06
N ASN A 285 -7.01 0.28 -11.88
CA ASN A 285 -6.26 -0.13 -13.07
C ASN A 285 -4.84 0.46 -13.06
N GLY A 286 -3.87 -0.31 -13.55
CA GLY A 286 -2.49 0.12 -13.73
C GLY A 286 -2.26 0.93 -15.01
N ASP A 287 -3.24 1.72 -15.46
CA ASP A 287 -3.07 2.55 -16.66
C ASP A 287 -2.07 3.69 -16.43
N ASN A 288 -1.16 3.87 -17.38
CA ASN A 288 -0.22 4.98 -17.46
C ASN A 288 -0.42 5.76 -18.77
N LEU A 289 -0.60 7.08 -18.71
CA LEU A 289 -0.96 7.88 -19.87
C LEU A 289 0.16 7.87 -20.92
N GLY A 290 -0.16 7.42 -22.14
CA GLY A 290 0.78 7.44 -23.27
C GLY A 290 1.78 6.29 -23.33
N GLN A 291 1.76 5.35 -22.38
CA GLN A 291 2.69 4.21 -22.37
C GLN A 291 2.43 3.20 -23.49
N VAL A 292 1.16 2.90 -23.79
CA VAL A 292 0.74 2.04 -24.91
C VAL A 292 -0.42 2.66 -25.67
N ALA A 293 -0.65 2.22 -26.91
CA ALA A 293 -1.72 2.76 -27.76
C ALA A 293 -3.11 2.75 -27.09
N SER A 294 -3.42 1.73 -26.28
CA SER A 294 -4.68 1.62 -25.53
C SER A 294 -4.78 2.55 -24.30
N GLN A 295 -3.78 3.41 -24.07
CA GLN A 295 -3.69 4.34 -22.94
C GLN A 295 -3.44 5.79 -23.39
N THR A 296 -3.80 6.13 -24.63
CA THR A 296 -3.94 7.53 -25.03
C THR A 296 -5.17 8.15 -24.36
N LEU A 297 -5.20 9.48 -24.24
CA LEU A 297 -6.36 10.18 -23.68
C LEU A 297 -7.66 9.86 -24.45
N ALA A 298 -7.57 9.79 -25.78
CA ALA A 298 -8.69 9.43 -26.66
C ALA A 298 -9.23 8.02 -26.33
N ASN A 299 -8.35 7.02 -26.20
CA ASN A 299 -8.77 5.67 -25.87
C ASN A 299 -9.22 5.52 -24.42
N LEU A 300 -8.68 6.28 -23.47
CA LEU A 300 -9.18 6.28 -22.09
C LEU A 300 -10.62 6.81 -22.02
N ALA A 301 -10.95 7.84 -22.80
CA ALA A 301 -12.32 8.36 -22.91
C ALA A 301 -13.28 7.31 -23.51
N VAL A 302 -12.81 6.48 -24.44
CA VAL A 302 -13.58 5.37 -25.02
C VAL A 302 -13.70 4.21 -24.05
N VAL A 303 -12.68 3.90 -23.25
CA VAL A 303 -12.66 2.76 -22.34
C VAL A 303 -13.48 3.03 -21.07
N ALA A 304 -13.38 4.23 -20.49
CA ALA A 304 -13.93 4.55 -19.18
C ALA A 304 -15.44 4.27 -19.01
N PRO A 305 -16.33 4.57 -19.99
CA PRO A 305 -17.76 4.32 -19.85
C PRO A 305 -18.17 2.84 -19.74
N ALA A 306 -17.25 1.89 -19.97
CA ALA A 306 -17.53 0.46 -19.81
C ALA A 306 -17.59 0.01 -18.34
N ALA A 307 -17.05 0.79 -17.41
CA ALA A 307 -17.16 0.51 -15.99
C ALA A 307 -18.47 1.05 -15.41
N SER A 308 -19.13 0.26 -14.56
CA SER A 308 -20.35 0.67 -13.84
C SER A 308 -20.09 1.41 -12.51
N ILE A 309 -18.83 1.53 -12.11
CA ILE A 309 -18.36 2.19 -10.90
C ILE A 309 -17.06 2.98 -11.20
N PRO A 310 -16.62 3.90 -10.31
CA PRO A 310 -15.40 4.67 -10.54
C PRO A 310 -14.16 3.80 -10.83
N VAL A 311 -13.31 4.24 -11.76
CA VAL A 311 -12.03 3.59 -12.08
C VAL A 311 -10.87 4.48 -11.64
N LEU A 312 -10.14 4.03 -10.62
CA LEU A 312 -8.95 4.69 -10.09
C LEU A 312 -7.73 4.27 -10.89
N ARG A 313 -6.90 5.24 -11.30
CA ARG A 313 -5.67 5.03 -12.09
C ARG A 313 -4.47 5.65 -11.36
N PRO A 314 -3.92 4.97 -10.34
CA PRO A 314 -2.87 5.55 -9.50
C PRO A 314 -1.59 5.92 -10.25
N LEU A 315 -1.36 5.31 -11.43
CA LEU A 315 -0.14 5.47 -12.23
C LEU A 315 -0.29 6.46 -13.40
N ILE A 316 -1.43 7.15 -13.51
CA ILE A 316 -1.75 7.92 -14.72
C ILE A 316 -0.73 9.01 -15.08
N GLY A 317 -0.02 9.55 -14.10
CA GLY A 317 1.00 10.58 -14.26
C GLY A 317 2.42 10.14 -13.93
N PHE A 318 2.67 8.84 -13.83
CA PHE A 318 4.01 8.29 -13.54
C PHE A 318 4.74 7.97 -14.84
N ASP A 319 6.05 8.14 -14.88
CA ASP A 319 6.84 7.56 -15.96
C ASP A 319 7.16 6.07 -15.70
N LYS A 320 7.82 5.43 -16.67
CA LYS A 320 8.12 4.00 -16.57
C LYS A 320 9.19 3.69 -15.52
N GLU A 321 10.18 4.56 -15.36
CA GLU A 321 11.28 4.34 -14.43
C GLU A 321 10.79 4.44 -12.99
N GLU A 322 9.93 5.42 -12.69
CA GLU A 322 9.27 5.55 -11.39
C GLU A 322 8.44 4.30 -11.03
N ILE A 323 7.71 3.74 -12.00
CA ILE A 323 6.93 2.52 -11.79
C ILE A 323 7.86 1.33 -11.51
N VAL A 324 8.94 1.19 -12.27
CA VAL A 324 9.90 0.09 -12.12
C VAL A 324 10.65 0.19 -10.78
N GLU A 325 11.08 1.38 -10.39
CA GLU A 325 11.75 1.62 -9.11
C GLU A 325 10.83 1.25 -7.94
N ARG A 326 9.56 1.64 -8.02
CA ARG A 326 8.54 1.20 -7.04
C ARG A 326 8.33 -0.29 -7.04
N ALA A 327 8.21 -0.92 -8.21
CA ALA A 327 8.04 -2.37 -8.31
C ALA A 327 9.21 -3.12 -7.64
N ARG A 328 10.45 -2.61 -7.75
CA ARG A 328 11.60 -3.16 -7.04
C ARG A 328 11.48 -2.95 -5.53
N ALA A 329 11.16 -1.73 -5.10
CA ALA A 329 11.02 -1.40 -3.68
C ALA A 329 9.92 -2.22 -2.98
N ILE A 330 8.84 -2.57 -3.69
CA ILE A 330 7.74 -3.37 -3.14
C ILE A 330 7.89 -4.88 -3.38
N GLY A 331 8.98 -5.30 -4.02
CA GLY A 331 9.29 -6.69 -4.31
C GLY A 331 8.46 -7.34 -5.42
N THR A 332 7.70 -6.58 -6.22
CA THR A 332 6.85 -7.12 -7.30
C THR A 332 7.54 -7.13 -8.66
N PHE A 333 8.70 -6.50 -8.81
CA PHE A 333 9.47 -6.56 -10.06
C PHE A 333 9.91 -8.00 -10.38
N GLU A 334 9.76 -8.41 -11.64
CA GLU A 334 10.26 -9.68 -12.16
C GLU A 334 11.17 -9.39 -13.36
N ALA A 335 12.46 -9.70 -13.23
CA ALA A 335 13.43 -9.45 -14.29
C ALA A 335 13.23 -10.39 -15.50
N GLN A 336 12.71 -11.59 -15.25
CA GLN A 336 12.50 -12.63 -16.26
C GLN A 336 11.10 -13.24 -16.03
N PRO A 337 10.02 -12.55 -16.45
CA PRO A 337 8.66 -12.99 -16.18
C PRO A 337 8.20 -14.19 -17.03
N GLY A 338 9.04 -14.68 -17.95
CA GLY A 338 8.69 -15.75 -18.89
C GLY A 338 7.80 -15.28 -20.04
N ASP A 339 7.03 -16.20 -20.61
CA ASP A 339 6.03 -15.88 -21.62
C ASP A 339 4.75 -15.34 -20.97
N ILE A 340 4.65 -14.01 -20.97
CA ILE A 340 3.47 -13.24 -20.52
C ILE A 340 2.79 -12.51 -21.68
N GLY A 341 3.03 -12.95 -22.92
CA GLY A 341 2.48 -12.35 -24.12
C GLY A 341 0.96 -12.50 -24.24
N CYS A 342 0.36 -11.68 -25.11
CA CYS A 342 -1.03 -11.83 -25.53
C CYS A 342 -1.09 -12.02 -27.04
N ALA A 343 -1.55 -13.19 -27.49
CA ALA A 343 -1.58 -13.58 -28.91
C ALA A 343 -2.58 -12.75 -29.74
N ILE A 344 -3.53 -12.08 -29.08
CA ILE A 344 -4.59 -11.30 -29.73
C ILE A 344 -4.16 -9.85 -29.99
N ALA A 345 -3.09 -9.40 -29.34
CA ALA A 345 -2.57 -8.05 -29.51
C ALA A 345 -2.33 -7.74 -31.00
N PRO A 346 -2.96 -6.69 -31.56
CA PRO A 346 -2.81 -6.39 -32.97
C PRO A 346 -1.43 -5.80 -33.26
N ARG A 347 -0.92 -6.01 -34.47
CA ARG A 347 0.34 -5.40 -34.94
C ARG A 347 0.29 -3.87 -34.95
N HIS A 348 -0.87 -3.31 -35.31
CA HIS A 348 -1.11 -1.86 -35.38
C HIS A 348 -2.36 -1.50 -34.55
N PRO A 349 -2.24 -1.37 -33.22
CA PRO A 349 -3.36 -0.98 -32.37
C PRO A 349 -3.80 0.46 -32.66
N SER A 350 -5.11 0.71 -32.57
CA SER A 350 -5.63 2.08 -32.70
C SER A 350 -5.21 2.94 -31.50
N VAL A 351 -4.70 4.14 -31.79
CA VAL A 351 -4.36 5.17 -30.79
C VAL A 351 -5.53 6.14 -30.52
N ALA A 352 -6.58 6.10 -31.32
CA ALA A 352 -7.79 6.90 -31.18
C ALA A 352 -8.96 6.14 -31.83
N ALA A 353 -9.62 5.29 -31.06
CA ALA A 353 -10.78 4.53 -31.55
C ALA A 353 -12.05 5.41 -31.56
N PRO A 354 -12.85 5.40 -32.64
CA PRO A 354 -14.16 6.03 -32.62
C PRO A 354 -15.09 5.28 -31.65
N ALA A 355 -15.65 5.98 -30.67
CA ALA A 355 -16.54 5.37 -29.67
C ALA A 355 -17.76 4.67 -30.29
N THR A 356 -18.30 5.24 -31.38
CA THR A 356 -19.43 4.68 -32.14
C THR A 356 -19.09 3.33 -32.76
N THR A 357 -17.92 3.22 -33.41
CA THR A 357 -17.44 1.95 -33.98
C THR A 357 -17.25 0.89 -32.91
N ILE A 358 -16.68 1.26 -31.76
CA ILE A 358 -16.49 0.31 -30.65
C ILE A 358 -17.84 -0.19 -30.11
N ALA A 359 -18.82 0.70 -29.94
CA ALA A 359 -20.16 0.32 -29.48
C ALA A 359 -20.87 -0.63 -30.48
N GLN A 360 -20.77 -0.36 -31.78
CA GLN A 360 -21.35 -1.23 -32.82
C GLN A 360 -20.72 -2.64 -32.82
N ILE A 361 -19.40 -2.72 -32.64
CA ILE A 361 -18.71 -4.02 -32.52
C ILE A 361 -19.19 -4.76 -31.28
N GLU A 362 -19.29 -4.08 -30.14
CA GLU A 362 -19.76 -4.64 -28.87
C GLU A 362 -21.19 -5.19 -28.94
N GLU A 363 -22.08 -4.49 -29.62
CA GLU A 363 -23.45 -4.95 -29.88
C GLU A 363 -23.45 -6.20 -30.76
N LYS A 364 -22.69 -6.20 -31.87
CA LYS A 364 -22.60 -7.34 -32.80
C LYS A 364 -22.09 -8.61 -32.13
N ILE A 365 -21.18 -8.51 -31.17
CA ILE A 365 -20.62 -9.68 -30.45
C ILE A 365 -21.43 -10.07 -29.20
N GLY A 366 -22.48 -9.33 -28.84
CA GLY A 366 -23.25 -9.58 -27.62
C GLY A 366 -22.39 -9.45 -26.35
N VAL A 367 -21.64 -8.35 -26.24
CA VAL A 367 -20.59 -8.19 -25.21
C VAL A 367 -21.12 -8.30 -23.77
N ASP A 368 -22.36 -7.87 -23.52
CA ASP A 368 -22.94 -7.84 -22.18
C ASP A 368 -23.26 -9.27 -21.70
N ASP A 369 -23.83 -10.11 -22.57
CA ASP A 369 -24.07 -11.53 -22.26
C ASP A 369 -22.77 -12.30 -22.05
N LEU A 370 -21.74 -12.00 -22.85
CA LEU A 370 -20.40 -12.55 -22.65
C LEU A 370 -19.83 -12.14 -21.29
N ALA A 371 -20.03 -10.88 -20.86
CA ALA A 371 -19.50 -10.37 -19.61
C ALA A 371 -20.18 -11.02 -18.40
N VAL A 372 -21.50 -11.22 -18.46
CA VAL A 372 -22.26 -11.95 -17.44
C VAL A 372 -21.79 -13.40 -17.34
N ARG A 373 -21.62 -14.09 -18.48
CA ARG A 373 -21.08 -15.45 -18.49
C ARG A 373 -19.68 -15.53 -17.90
N ALA A 374 -18.78 -14.62 -18.29
CA ALA A 374 -17.42 -14.58 -17.76
C ALA A 374 -17.41 -14.35 -16.25
N ALA A 375 -18.22 -13.42 -15.73
CA ALA A 375 -18.37 -13.19 -14.29
C ALA A 375 -18.82 -14.45 -13.52
N GLY A 376 -19.52 -15.39 -14.18
CA GLY A 376 -19.91 -16.68 -13.60
C GLY A 376 -18.81 -17.74 -13.54
N THR A 377 -17.62 -17.50 -14.12
CA THR A 377 -16.51 -18.49 -14.22
C THR A 377 -15.44 -18.38 -13.13
N VAL A 378 -15.72 -17.61 -12.07
CA VAL A 378 -14.72 -17.21 -11.07
C VAL A 378 -14.10 -18.42 -10.34
N ARG A 379 -12.79 -18.54 -10.46
CA ARG A 379 -11.93 -19.32 -9.54
C ARG A 379 -11.32 -18.38 -8.50
N ARG A 380 -11.34 -18.75 -7.22
CA ARG A 380 -10.84 -17.89 -6.14
C ARG A 380 -9.56 -18.44 -5.56
N TYR A 381 -8.53 -17.61 -5.52
CA TYR A 381 -7.30 -17.86 -4.77
C TYR A 381 -7.25 -16.94 -3.56
N ARG A 382 -6.58 -17.40 -2.51
CA ARG A 382 -6.30 -16.59 -1.33
C ARG A 382 -4.81 -16.56 -1.07
N ALA A 383 -4.31 -15.38 -0.73
CA ALA A 383 -2.95 -15.17 -0.29
C ALA A 383 -2.91 -14.58 1.12
N LYS A 384 -1.93 -15.00 1.91
CA LYS A 384 -1.64 -14.45 3.23
C LYS A 384 -0.14 -14.49 3.47
N ASN A 385 0.42 -13.40 3.98
CA ASN A 385 1.83 -13.30 4.40
C ASN A 385 2.83 -13.76 3.32
N GLY A 386 2.58 -13.44 2.04
CA GLY A 386 3.51 -13.82 0.96
C GLY A 386 3.25 -15.20 0.34
N VAL A 387 2.25 -15.94 0.79
CA VAL A 387 2.00 -17.33 0.38
C VAL A 387 0.57 -17.48 -0.16
N ILE A 388 0.41 -18.25 -1.24
CA ILE A 388 -0.90 -18.69 -1.73
C ILE A 388 -1.39 -19.85 -0.85
N GLU A 389 -2.52 -19.69 -0.18
CA GLU A 389 -3.12 -20.71 0.70
C GLU A 389 -3.87 -21.82 -0.09
N GLY A 390 -4.05 -21.64 -1.40
CA GLY A 390 -4.71 -22.57 -2.32
C GLY A 390 -5.91 -21.96 -3.04
N GLU A 391 -6.56 -22.77 -3.87
CA GLU A 391 -7.87 -22.42 -4.45
C GLU A 391 -8.96 -22.61 -3.38
N ALA A 392 -9.62 -21.53 -3.01
CA ALA A 392 -10.68 -21.56 -2.01
C ALA A 392 -11.95 -22.16 -2.63
N GLN A 393 -12.49 -23.23 -2.04
CA GLN A 393 -13.80 -23.77 -2.42
C GLN A 393 -14.85 -22.66 -2.32
N THR A 394 -15.58 -22.39 -3.38
CA THR A 394 -16.53 -21.26 -3.49
C THR A 394 -17.73 -21.47 -2.56
N PRO A 395 -17.89 -20.75 -1.43
CA PRO A 395 -19.23 -20.49 -0.94
C PRO A 395 -19.74 -19.29 -1.76
N GLY A 396 -20.88 -19.42 -2.44
CA GLY A 396 -21.51 -18.27 -3.09
C GLY A 396 -21.53 -17.07 -2.14
N PHE A 397 -21.32 -15.86 -2.66
CA PHE A 397 -21.23 -14.63 -1.86
C PHE A 397 -22.45 -14.55 -0.91
N GLY A 398 -22.24 -14.94 0.35
CA GLY A 398 -23.30 -15.05 1.34
C GLY A 398 -23.82 -13.67 1.65
N VAL A 399 -24.98 -13.34 1.09
CA VAL A 399 -25.72 -12.12 1.41
C VAL A 399 -26.08 -12.19 2.89
N SER A 400 -25.41 -11.38 3.72
CA SER A 400 -25.93 -11.10 5.06
C SER A 400 -27.21 -10.27 4.89
N PRO A 401 -28.36 -10.68 5.44
CA PRO A 401 -29.59 -9.92 5.28
C PRO A 401 -29.43 -8.56 5.96
N PRO A 402 -30.00 -7.47 5.41
CA PRO A 402 -29.92 -6.15 6.01
C PRO A 402 -30.55 -6.22 7.41
N GLY A 403 -29.75 -5.86 8.41
CA GLY A 403 -30.16 -5.83 9.82
C GLY A 403 -31.44 -5.00 9.98
N ARG A 404 -32.43 -5.60 10.65
CA ARG A 404 -33.65 -4.92 11.06
C ARG A 404 -33.30 -3.69 11.88
N SER A 405 -33.79 -2.53 11.44
CA SER A 405 -33.81 -1.31 12.22
C SER A 405 -34.63 -1.53 13.49
N HIS A 406 -33.99 -1.53 14.66
CA HIS A 406 -34.70 -1.29 15.90
C HIS A 406 -34.88 0.22 16.08
N ARG A 407 -36.07 0.70 15.73
CA ARG A 407 -36.73 1.78 16.48
C ARG A 407 -37.39 1.12 17.70
N GLY A 408 -37.17 1.71 18.86
CA GLY A 408 -37.66 1.28 20.17
C GLY A 408 -36.82 1.95 21.23
#